data_AF-A0A953YL81-F1
#
_entry.id   AF-A0A953YL81-F1
#
_cell.length_a   1.000
_cell.length_b   1.000
_cell.length_c   1.000
_cell.angle_alpha   90.00
_cell.angle_beta   90.00
_cell.angle_gamma   90.00
#
_symmetry.space_group_name_H-M   'P 1'
#
loop_
_entity.id
_entity.type
_entity.pdbx_description
1 polymer ?
#
loop_
_entity_poly.entity_id
_entity_poly.type
_entity_poly.pdbx_seq_one_letter_code
_entity_poly.pdbx_strand_id
1 'polypeptide(L)'
;MTDLQPLIRLHRWRIDEKRRAVADLETYRDGLEAERARRRAELDQEIALASEAEQLPPGYLAYVKGANLRLARLAKSLTEVASRIEKAREALAAEFRELKKYETAEKQREERAAADRRKAETAMYDEIGLIRHDRKRRAPTP
;
A
#
# COMPACT_ATOMS: atom_id res chain seq x y z
N MET A 1 0.81 -30.31 5.84
CA MET A 1 -0.16 -29.20 5.66
C MET A 1 0.66 -27.92 5.55
N THR A 2 0.59 -27.20 4.42
CA THR A 2 1.43 -26.02 4.19
C THR A 2 1.00 -24.89 5.12
N ASP A 3 1.93 -24.39 5.93
CA ASP A 3 1.72 -23.24 6.81
C ASP A 3 1.53 -21.97 5.97
N LEU A 4 0.48 -21.19 6.25
CA LEU A 4 0.15 -19.96 5.52
C LEU A 4 0.82 -18.72 6.15
N GLN A 5 1.32 -18.81 7.38
CA GLN A 5 2.00 -17.71 8.08
C GLN A 5 3.20 -17.15 7.31
N PRO A 6 4.09 -17.96 6.70
CA PRO A 6 5.20 -17.44 5.89
C PRO A 6 4.72 -16.60 4.70
N LEU A 7 3.63 -17.00 4.04
CA LEU A 7 3.07 -16.27 2.91
C LEU A 7 2.44 -14.95 3.36
N ILE A 8 1.71 -14.96 4.48
CA ILE A 8 1.13 -13.74 5.07
C ILE A 8 2.24 -12.73 5.41
N ARG A 9 3.33 -13.18 6.02
CA ARG A 9 4.50 -12.32 6.30
C ARG A 9 5.13 -11.75 5.04
N LEU A 10 5.29 -12.58 4.00
CA LEU A 10 5.81 -12.15 2.71
C LEU A 10 4.94 -11.05 2.08
N HIS A 11 3.62 -11.23 2.06
CA HIS A 11 2.69 -10.27 1.51
C HIS A 11 2.68 -8.94 2.29
N ARG A 12 2.77 -8.99 3.63
CA ARG A 12 2.91 -7.79 4.46
C ARG A 12 4.18 -7.01 4.14
N TRP A 13 5.32 -7.70 4.03
CA TRP A 13 6.57 -7.06 3.63
C TRP A 13 6.48 -6.43 2.22
N ARG A 14 5.89 -7.12 1.25
CA ARG A 14 5.66 -6.58 -0.10
C ARG A 14 4.76 -5.34 -0.10
N ILE A 15 3.74 -5.31 0.75
CA ILE A 15 2.88 -4.13 0.94
C ILE A 15 3.71 -2.95 1.45
N ASP A 16 4.57 -3.17 2.42
CA ASP A 16 5.42 -2.11 2.97
C ASP A 16 6.43 -1.59 1.92
N GLU A 17 7.02 -2.47 1.11
CA GLU A 17 7.85 -2.07 -0.03
C GLU A 17 7.08 -1.25 -1.05
N LYS A 18 5.89 -1.70 -1.45
CA LYS A 18 5.05 -0.99 -2.43
C LYS A 18 4.58 0.37 -1.89
N ARG A 19 4.28 0.47 -0.59
CA ARG A 19 3.97 1.75 0.07
C ARG A 19 5.15 2.72 0.00
N ARG A 20 6.36 2.25 0.29
CA ARG A 20 7.58 3.08 0.14
C ARG A 20 7.75 3.54 -1.31
N ALA A 21 7.59 2.64 -2.27
CA ALA A 21 7.68 3.00 -3.69
C ALA A 21 6.64 4.06 -4.12
N VAL A 22 5.42 4.00 -3.60
CA VAL A 22 4.40 5.05 -3.83
C VAL A 22 4.86 6.38 -3.21
N ALA A 23 5.32 6.37 -1.96
CA ALA A 23 5.79 7.57 -1.27
C ALA A 23 7.01 8.23 -1.96
N ASP A 24 7.95 7.42 -2.45
CA ASP A 24 9.12 7.89 -3.20
C ASP A 24 8.70 8.58 -4.51
N LEU A 25 7.72 8.00 -5.22
CA LEU A 25 7.18 8.60 -6.45
C LEU A 25 6.41 9.90 -6.16
N GLU A 26 5.63 9.95 -5.08
CA GLU A 26 4.94 11.17 -4.65
C GLU A 26 5.94 12.27 -4.28
N THR A 27 6.99 11.92 -3.52
CA THR A 27 8.08 12.86 -3.19
C THR A 27 8.78 13.39 -4.44
N TYR A 28 9.04 12.50 -5.42
CA TYR A 28 9.63 12.90 -6.70
C TYR A 28 8.70 13.83 -7.50
N ARG A 29 7.39 13.56 -7.53
CA ARG A 29 6.39 14.44 -8.16
C ARG A 29 6.42 15.83 -7.50
N ASP A 30 6.37 15.88 -6.18
CA ASP A 30 6.33 17.14 -5.44
C ASP A 30 7.59 17.99 -5.71
N GLY A 31 8.75 17.33 -5.85
CA GLY A 31 9.99 17.98 -6.30
C GLY A 31 9.89 18.60 -7.71
N LEU A 32 9.28 17.89 -8.66
CA LEU A 32 9.05 18.39 -10.02
C LEU A 32 8.04 19.55 -10.04
N GLU A 33 7.00 19.51 -9.21
CA GLU A 33 6.03 20.61 -9.08
C GLU A 33 6.69 21.86 -8.50
N ALA A 34 7.50 21.70 -7.46
CA ALA A 34 8.27 22.81 -6.87
C ALA A 34 9.29 23.40 -7.85
N GLU A 35 9.96 22.57 -8.66
CA GLU A 35 10.83 23.06 -9.73
C GLU A 35 10.04 23.84 -10.78
N ARG A 36 8.92 23.28 -11.26
CA ARG A 36 8.07 23.94 -12.26
C ARG A 36 7.54 25.28 -11.76
N ALA A 37 7.11 25.36 -10.50
CA ALA A 37 6.64 26.61 -9.88
C ALA A 37 7.74 27.66 -9.82
N ARG A 38 8.95 27.29 -9.38
CA ARG A 38 10.12 28.19 -9.35
C ARG A 38 10.47 28.70 -10.74
N ARG A 39 10.57 27.82 -11.74
CA ARG A 39 10.87 28.19 -13.13
C ARG A 39 9.80 29.08 -13.75
N ARG A 40 8.54 28.87 -13.37
CA ARG A 40 7.45 29.72 -13.84
C ARG A 40 7.55 31.12 -13.24
N ALA A 41 7.80 31.22 -11.94
CA ALA A 41 8.01 32.50 -11.27
C ALA A 41 9.21 33.27 -11.86
N GLU A 42 10.34 32.58 -12.13
CA GLU A 42 11.51 33.17 -12.81
C GLU A 42 11.14 33.72 -14.20
N LEU A 43 10.34 32.99 -14.97
CA LEU A 43 9.90 33.44 -16.30
C LEU A 43 8.94 34.64 -16.20
N ASP A 44 8.00 34.60 -15.27
CA ASP A 44 7.02 35.69 -15.10
C ASP A 44 7.72 36.98 -14.61
N GLN A 45 8.76 36.87 -13.77
CA GLN A 45 9.61 37.99 -13.37
C GLN A 45 10.38 38.58 -14.58
N GLU A 46 10.99 37.73 -15.41
CA GLU A 46 11.70 38.20 -16.60
C GLU A 46 10.77 38.92 -17.58
N ILE A 47 9.54 38.41 -17.75
CA ILE A 47 8.52 39.04 -18.59
C ILE A 47 8.15 40.43 -18.05
N ALA A 48 7.97 40.56 -16.73
CA ALA A 48 7.67 41.85 -16.09
C ALA A 48 8.79 42.86 -16.32
N LEU A 49 10.05 42.48 -16.07
CA LEU A 49 11.22 43.33 -16.30
C LEU A 49 11.35 43.77 -17.76
N ALA A 50 11.14 42.85 -18.70
CA ALA A 50 11.19 43.17 -20.13
C ALA A 50 10.04 44.09 -20.58
N SER A 51 8.89 44.06 -19.89
CA SER A 51 7.75 44.94 -20.18
C SER A 51 7.94 46.39 -19.72
N GLU A 52 8.78 46.59 -18.70
CA GLU A 52 9.15 47.92 -18.18
C GLU A 52 10.34 48.54 -18.92
N ALA A 53 11.07 47.73 -19.71
CA ALA A 53 12.23 48.18 -20.47
C ALA A 53 11.82 48.99 -21.71
N GLU A 54 12.53 50.10 -21.96
CA GLU A 54 12.31 50.95 -23.15
C GLU A 54 12.60 50.22 -24.47
N GLN A 55 13.49 49.22 -24.41
CA GLN A 55 13.78 48.31 -25.52
C GLN A 55 13.94 46.88 -25.00
N LEU A 56 13.47 45.91 -25.80
CA LEU A 56 13.56 44.50 -25.47
C LEU A 56 15.04 44.04 -25.43
N PRO A 57 15.49 43.35 -24.36
CA PRO A 57 16.87 42.87 -24.28
C PRO A 57 17.23 41.94 -25.44
N PRO A 58 18.46 42.03 -25.99
CA PRO A 58 18.93 41.09 -26.98
C PRO A 58 18.80 39.64 -26.49
N GLY A 59 18.19 38.78 -27.31
CA GLY A 59 18.01 37.37 -26.98
C GLY A 59 16.81 37.03 -26.07
N TYR A 60 16.03 38.01 -25.60
CA TYR A 60 14.84 37.79 -24.77
C TYR A 60 13.86 36.75 -25.35
N LEU A 61 13.53 36.86 -26.64
CA LEU A 61 12.63 35.90 -27.31
C LEU A 61 13.18 34.47 -27.29
N ALA A 62 14.50 34.31 -27.43
CA ALA A 62 15.15 33.01 -27.35
C ALA A 62 15.11 32.45 -25.92
N TYR A 63 15.31 33.30 -24.92
CA TYR A 63 15.16 32.94 -23.50
C TYR A 63 13.75 32.44 -23.19
N VAL A 64 12.71 33.22 -23.53
CA VAL A 64 11.30 32.88 -23.26
C VAL A 64 10.92 31.56 -23.95
N LYS A 65 11.33 31.38 -25.22
CA LYS A 65 11.11 30.13 -25.94
C LYS A 65 11.78 28.93 -25.24
N GLY A 66 13.02 29.11 -24.79
CA GLY A 66 13.75 28.08 -24.04
C GLY A 66 13.11 27.75 -22.69
N ALA A 67 12.65 28.76 -21.95
CA ALA A 67 11.97 28.60 -20.67
C ALA A 67 10.64 27.85 -20.83
N ASN A 68 9.83 28.22 -21.83
CA ASN A 68 8.59 27.51 -22.14
C ASN A 68 8.83 26.05 -22.55
N LEU A 69 9.88 25.77 -23.32
CA LEU A 69 10.25 24.40 -23.67
C LEU A 69 10.61 23.57 -22.42
N ARG A 70 11.35 24.15 -21.47
CA ARG A 70 11.68 23.49 -20.20
C ARG A 70 10.44 23.24 -19.35
N LEU A 71 9.54 24.22 -19.24
CA LEU A 71 8.25 24.07 -18.54
C LEU A 71 7.37 22.99 -19.17
N ALA A 72 7.33 22.90 -20.50
CA ALA A 72 6.61 21.85 -21.21
C ALA A 72 7.20 20.45 -20.94
N ARG A 73 8.53 20.33 -20.86
CA ARG A 73 9.20 19.07 -20.47
C ARG A 73 8.86 18.67 -19.05
N LEU A 74 8.91 19.60 -18.09
CA LEU A 74 8.50 19.34 -16.70
C LEU A 74 7.04 18.92 -16.61
N ALA A 75 6.14 19.56 -17.36
CA ALA A 75 4.73 19.17 -17.42
C ALA A 75 4.56 17.74 -17.95
N LYS A 76 5.31 17.35 -18.99
CA LYS A 76 5.31 15.97 -19.49
C LYS A 76 5.80 14.99 -18.42
N SER A 77 6.91 15.29 -17.75
CA SER A 77 7.45 14.45 -16.66
C SER A 77 6.47 14.30 -15.50
N LEU A 78 5.74 15.35 -15.14
CA LEU A 78 4.69 15.29 -14.12
C LEU A 78 3.57 14.32 -14.52
N THR A 79 3.09 14.38 -15.77
CA THR A 79 2.08 13.45 -16.28
C THR A 79 2.58 12.01 -16.26
N GLU A 80 3.83 11.78 -16.65
CA GLU A 80 4.45 10.44 -16.62
C GLU A 80 4.56 9.90 -15.19
N VAL A 81 5.00 10.72 -14.23
CA VAL A 81 5.09 10.33 -12.82
C VAL A 81 3.71 10.08 -12.22
N ALA A 82 2.71 10.90 -12.54
CA ALA A 82 1.33 10.67 -12.10
C ALA A 82 0.80 9.30 -12.58
N SER A 83 1.04 8.95 -13.85
CA SER A 83 0.69 7.61 -14.36
C SER A 83 1.43 6.49 -13.63
N ARG A 84 2.70 6.69 -13.26
CA ARG A 84 3.48 5.72 -12.48
C ARG A 84 2.96 5.57 -11.05
N ILE A 85 2.54 6.66 -10.40
CA ILE A 85 1.93 6.66 -9.07
C ILE A 85 0.64 5.82 -9.10
N GLU A 86 -0.23 6.06 -10.07
CA GLU A 86 -1.49 5.31 -10.18
C GLU A 86 -1.24 3.81 -10.38
N LYS A 87 -0.32 3.43 -11.26
CA LYS A 87 0.07 2.02 -11.44
C LYS A 87 0.66 1.41 -10.16
N ALA A 88 1.47 2.17 -9.41
CA ALA A 88 2.04 1.71 -8.15
C ALA A 88 0.95 1.51 -7.07
N ARG A 89 -0.04 2.41 -7.01
CA ARG A 89 -1.20 2.30 -6.12
C ARG A 89 -2.08 1.10 -6.48
N GLU A 90 -2.31 0.86 -7.76
CA GLU A 90 -3.03 -0.34 -8.22
C GLU A 90 -2.30 -1.63 -7.82
N ALA A 91 -0.97 -1.67 -7.99
CA ALA A 91 -0.15 -2.80 -7.59
C ALA A 91 -0.16 -3.01 -6.06
N LEU A 92 -0.18 -1.94 -5.28
CA LEU A 92 -0.35 -1.98 -3.82
C LEU A 92 -1.72 -2.54 -3.43
N ALA A 93 -2.79 -2.07 -4.08
CA ALA A 93 -4.15 -2.56 -3.86
C ALA A 93 -4.30 -4.04 -4.23
N ALA A 94 -3.64 -4.49 -5.29
CA ALA A 94 -3.60 -5.91 -5.67
C ALA A 94 -2.93 -6.77 -4.58
N GLU A 95 -1.82 -6.31 -4.01
CA GLU A 95 -1.12 -7.02 -2.93
C GLU A 95 -1.98 -7.13 -1.67
N PHE A 96 -2.73 -6.07 -1.32
CA PHE A 96 -3.69 -6.10 -0.21
C PHE A 96 -4.80 -7.15 -0.42
N ARG A 97 -5.35 -7.21 -1.64
CA ARG A 97 -6.37 -8.22 -1.98
C ARG A 97 -5.80 -9.63 -1.83
N GLU A 98 -4.55 -9.84 -2.23
CA GLU A 98 -3.89 -11.13 -2.12
C GLU A 98 -3.62 -11.51 -0.66
N LEU A 99 -3.07 -10.60 0.15
CA LEU A 99 -2.92 -10.80 1.59
C LEU A 99 -4.25 -11.20 2.24
N LYS A 100 -5.35 -10.52 1.89
CA LYS A 100 -6.65 -10.78 2.50
C LYS A 100 -7.18 -12.19 2.21
N LYS A 101 -6.87 -12.76 1.04
CA LYS A 101 -7.22 -14.15 0.71
C LYS A 101 -6.51 -15.12 1.65
N TYR A 102 -5.20 -14.92 1.88
CA TYR A 102 -4.42 -15.77 2.77
C TYR A 102 -4.88 -15.65 4.22
N GLU A 103 -5.12 -14.44 4.72
CA GLU A 103 -5.65 -14.23 6.08
C GLU A 103 -7.02 -14.90 6.27
N THR A 104 -7.89 -14.86 5.25
CA THR A 104 -9.21 -15.52 5.31
C THR A 104 -9.07 -17.04 5.31
N ALA A 105 -8.17 -17.59 4.48
CA ALA A 105 -7.92 -19.02 4.43
C ALA A 105 -7.30 -19.55 5.74
N GLU A 106 -6.38 -18.79 6.34
CA GLU A 106 -5.81 -19.09 7.65
C GLU A 106 -6.88 -19.10 8.74
N LYS A 107 -7.70 -18.05 8.83
CA LYS A 107 -8.77 -17.97 9.81
C LYS A 107 -9.72 -19.17 9.73
N GLN A 108 -10.11 -19.57 8.52
CA GLN A 108 -10.94 -20.76 8.32
C GLN A 108 -10.26 -22.05 8.77
N ARG A 109 -8.93 -22.17 8.62
CA ARG A 109 -8.17 -23.33 9.15
C ARG A 109 -8.17 -23.33 10.67
N GLU A 110 -7.93 -22.19 11.29
CA GLU A 110 -7.91 -22.05 12.75
C GLU A 110 -9.28 -22.37 13.36
N GLU A 111 -10.36 -21.88 12.75
CA GLU A 111 -11.74 -22.17 13.17
C GLU A 111 -12.06 -23.67 13.09
N ARG A 112 -11.67 -24.34 12.00
CA ARG A 112 -11.84 -25.80 11.87
C ARG A 112 -11.05 -26.56 12.93
N ALA A 113 -9.77 -26.21 13.11
CA ALA A 113 -8.93 -26.84 14.12
C ALA A 113 -9.45 -26.61 15.55
N ALA A 114 -10.00 -25.43 15.83
CA ALA A 114 -10.62 -25.14 17.12
C ALA A 114 -11.92 -25.93 17.32
N ALA A 115 -12.75 -26.07 16.29
CA ALA A 115 -13.96 -26.87 16.35
C ALA A 115 -13.64 -28.36 16.60
N ASP A 116 -12.62 -28.90 15.94
CA ASP A 116 -12.19 -30.29 16.13
C ASP A 116 -11.64 -30.52 17.55
N ARG A 117 -10.84 -29.58 18.09
CA ARG A 117 -10.40 -29.63 19.50
C ARG A 117 -11.57 -29.62 20.47
N ARG A 118 -12.54 -28.73 20.28
CA ARG A 118 -13.75 -28.66 21.13
C ARG A 118 -14.54 -29.96 21.09
N LYS A 119 -14.72 -30.55 19.90
CA LYS A 119 -15.40 -31.86 19.76
C LYS A 119 -14.65 -32.98 20.49
N ALA A 120 -13.33 -33.03 20.37
CA ALA A 120 -12.51 -34.00 21.08
C ALA A 120 -12.57 -33.81 22.61
N GLU A 121 -12.52 -32.58 23.10
CA GLU A 121 -12.66 -32.24 24.52
C GLU A 121 -14.04 -32.65 25.05
N THR A 122 -15.13 -32.30 24.35
CA THR A 122 -16.50 -32.71 24.75
C THR A 122 -16.63 -34.23 24.82
N ALA A 123 -16.15 -34.96 23.81
CA ALA A 123 -16.20 -36.43 23.81
C ALA A 123 -15.46 -37.04 25.02
N MET A 124 -14.30 -36.47 25.38
CA MET A 124 -13.54 -36.89 26.56
C MET A 124 -14.32 -36.62 27.86
N TYR A 125 -14.96 -35.45 28.01
CA TYR A 125 -15.76 -35.13 29.19
C TYR A 125 -17.00 -36.02 29.31
N ASP A 126 -17.66 -36.33 28.20
CA ASP A 126 -18.81 -37.24 28.17
C ASP A 126 -18.40 -38.65 28.62
N GLU A 127 -17.26 -39.16 28.14
CA GLU A 127 -16.72 -40.46 28.55
C GLU A 127 -16.41 -40.51 30.05
N ILE A 128 -15.76 -39.46 30.60
CA ILE A 128 -15.50 -39.35 32.05
C ILE A 128 -16.82 -39.31 32.85
N GLY A 129 -17.83 -38.58 32.34
CA GLY A 129 -19.15 -38.49 32.95
C GLY A 129 -19.85 -39.85 33.04
N LEU A 130 -19.82 -40.64 31.95
CA LEU A 130 -20.37 -41.99 31.89
C LEU A 130 -19.66 -42.92 32.89
N ILE A 131 -18.33 -42.93 32.90
CA ILE A 131 -17.54 -43.76 33.84
C ILE A 131 -17.90 -43.43 35.30
N ARG A 132 -18.03 -42.16 35.64
CA ARG A 132 -18.38 -41.73 37.01
C ARG A 132 -19.80 -42.14 37.40
N HIS A 133 -20.75 -42.00 36.49
CA HIS A 133 -22.13 -42.42 36.71
C HIS A 133 -22.24 -43.93 36.92
N ASP A 134 -21.54 -44.74 36.10
CA ASP A 134 -21.54 -46.19 36.21
C ASP A 134 -20.91 -46.68 37.52
N ARG A 135 -19.84 -46.04 37.98
CA ARG A 135 -19.24 -46.31 39.30
C ARG A 135 -20.20 -46.02 40.44
N LYS A 136 -20.95 -44.91 40.38
CA LYS A 136 -21.95 -44.55 41.41
C LYS A 136 -23.12 -45.54 41.44
N ARG A 137 -23.55 -46.06 40.27
CA ARG A 137 -24.58 -47.11 40.20
C ARG A 137 -24.12 -48.46 40.74
N ARG A 138 -22.82 -48.77 40.65
CA ARG A 138 -22.24 -50.04 41.11
C ARG A 138 -21.76 -50.03 42.56
N ALA A 139 -21.72 -48.86 43.22
CA ALA A 139 -21.38 -48.77 44.63
C ALA A 139 -22.56 -49.29 45.48
N PRO A 140 -22.35 -50.29 46.36
CA PRO A 140 -23.41 -50.73 47.28
C PRO A 140 -23.76 -49.61 48.25
N THR A 141 -25.05 -49.34 48.40
CA THR A 141 -25.59 -48.46 49.44
C THR A 141 -25.25 -49.06 50.81
N PRO A 142 -24.71 -48.29 51.78
CA PRO A 142 -24.46 -48.78 53.13
C PRO A 142 -25.75 -49.18 53.86
#